data_AF-R5KNG5-F1
#
_entry.id   AF-R5KNG5-F1
#
_cell.length_a   1.000
_cell.length_b   1.000
_cell.length_c   1.000
_cell.angle_alpha   90.00
_cell.angle_beta   90.00
_cell.angle_gamma   90.00
#
_symmetry.space_group_name_H-M   'P 1'
#
loop_
_entity.id
_entity.type
_entity.pdbx_description
1 polymer ?
#
loop_
_entity_poly.entity_id
_entity_poly.type
_entity_poly.pdbx_seq_one_letter_code
_entity_poly.pdbx_strand_id
1 'polypeptide(L)'
;MLKNLKYLCFVLIILAGPKAFGLAEFQHTIQTVVPAAVDVSSINTSAASGTINPETGISSVPYATFQIQTNGDDDKYDYILTAKVNSSDSGNLNAYSQNGSIVYLLLGNITNLPTSSAINDIKTNSPTPANNKNVIAYPLTNTLTNLSSATLTNNASYGGLCYIIKTGSSQKGTIKQAIGAAPMNNTYSAVIDTAGTYQAVLTLSANRKP
;
A
#
# COMPACT_ATOMS: atom_id res chain seq x y z
N MET A 1 8.68 80.23 -70.44
CA MET A 1 9.12 79.58 -69.18
C MET A 1 8.90 78.09 -69.36
N LEU A 2 9.87 77.17 -69.35
CA LEU A 2 11.28 77.15 -68.95
C LEU A 2 12.09 76.32 -69.99
N LYS A 3 13.37 76.67 -70.17
CA LYS A 3 14.36 76.05 -71.08
C LYS A 3 15.10 74.88 -70.38
N ASN A 4 15.35 73.81 -71.15
CA ASN A 4 16.54 72.95 -71.25
C ASN A 4 17.48 72.75 -70.04
N LEU A 5 17.67 71.48 -69.62
CA LEU A 5 19.02 70.94 -69.37
C LEU A 5 19.06 69.40 -69.52
N LYS A 6 20.09 68.93 -70.22
CA LYS A 6 20.43 67.55 -70.61
C LYS A 6 21.21 66.82 -69.50
N TYR A 7 21.51 65.53 -69.75
CA TYR A 7 22.58 64.68 -69.17
C TYR A 7 22.15 63.89 -67.91
N LEU A 8 22.48 62.62 -67.68
CA LEU A 8 23.43 61.66 -68.26
C LEU A 8 23.14 60.29 -67.60
N CYS A 9 23.38 59.19 -68.31
CA CYS A 9 23.29 57.82 -67.80
C CYS A 9 24.08 57.60 -66.49
N PHE A 10 23.47 56.94 -65.52
CA PHE A 10 24.21 56.14 -64.54
C PHE A 10 23.42 54.86 -64.22
N VAL A 11 23.96 53.74 -64.72
CA VAL A 11 23.57 52.39 -64.34
C VAL A 11 24.00 52.18 -62.89
N LEU A 12 23.06 51.96 -61.98
CA LEU A 12 23.31 51.46 -60.63
C LEU A 12 22.53 50.16 -60.48
N ILE A 13 23.20 49.09 -60.95
CA ILE A 13 23.38 47.84 -60.24
C ILE A 13 22.29 47.56 -59.18
N ILE A 14 21.24 46.84 -59.56
CA ILE A 14 20.53 45.98 -58.60
C ILE A 14 21.27 44.65 -58.63
N LEU A 15 22.46 44.62 -58.00
CA LEU A 15 23.12 43.38 -57.66
C LEU A 15 22.16 42.66 -56.70
N ALA A 16 21.78 41.44 -57.04
CA ALA A 16 21.10 40.51 -56.16
C ALA A 16 21.93 40.34 -54.88
N GLY A 17 21.61 41.12 -53.84
CA GLY A 17 22.09 40.85 -52.47
C GLY A 17 21.38 39.59 -51.97
N PRO A 18 22.08 38.66 -51.32
CA PRO A 18 21.52 37.36 -50.97
C PRO A 18 20.26 37.56 -50.14
N LYS A 19 19.17 36.85 -50.47
CA LYS A 19 18.13 36.60 -49.48
C LYS A 19 18.84 35.92 -48.33
N ALA A 20 19.10 36.66 -47.24
CA ALA A 20 19.60 36.07 -46.02
C ALA A 20 18.47 35.17 -45.51
N PHE A 21 18.54 33.89 -45.85
CA PHE A 21 17.71 32.89 -45.21
C PHE A 21 18.24 32.79 -43.78
N GLY A 22 17.58 33.46 -42.84
CA GLY A 22 17.81 33.24 -41.42
C GLY A 22 17.55 31.77 -41.10
N LEU A 23 18.28 31.23 -40.11
CA LEU A 23 17.97 29.90 -39.57
C LEU A 23 16.49 29.87 -39.16
N ALA A 24 15.72 28.97 -39.79
CA ALA A 24 14.34 28.69 -39.44
C ALA A 24 14.31 27.34 -38.72
N GLU A 25 14.30 27.37 -37.39
CA GLU A 25 14.17 26.18 -36.57
C GLU A 25 12.70 25.99 -36.19
N PHE A 26 12.17 24.80 -36.44
CA PHE A 26 10.86 24.38 -35.96
C PHE A 26 11.06 23.16 -35.06
N GLN A 27 10.78 23.35 -33.77
CA GLN A 27 10.83 22.27 -32.78
C GLN A 27 9.40 21.79 -32.52
N HIS A 28 9.19 20.48 -32.62
CA HIS A 28 7.94 19.84 -32.22
C HIS A 28 8.26 18.77 -31.18
N THR A 29 7.57 18.82 -30.04
CA THR A 29 7.75 17.85 -28.96
C THR A 29 6.56 16.91 -28.94
N ILE A 30 6.81 15.63 -29.21
CA ILE A 30 5.82 14.56 -29.01
C ILE A 30 6.07 13.98 -27.62
N GLN A 31 5.05 14.04 -26.76
CA GLN A 31 5.07 13.45 -25.44
C GLN A 31 4.03 12.34 -25.36
N THR A 32 4.36 11.27 -24.66
CA THR A 32 3.43 10.21 -24.28
C THR A 32 3.55 9.93 -22.79
N VAL A 33 2.43 9.58 -22.15
CA VAL A 33 2.37 9.22 -20.74
C VAL A 33 2.10 7.72 -20.65
N VAL A 34 3.02 6.99 -20.04
CA VAL A 34 2.81 5.58 -19.72
C VAL A 34 2.14 5.50 -18.34
N PRO A 35 0.88 5.05 -18.22
CA PRO A 35 0.24 4.86 -16.92
C PRO A 35 0.91 3.72 -16.14
N ALA A 36 0.70 3.68 -14.82
CA ALA A 36 1.15 2.55 -14.00
C ALA A 36 0.52 1.25 -14.50
N ALA A 37 1.33 0.20 -14.68
CA ALA A 37 0.85 -1.10 -15.16
C ALA A 37 -0.05 -1.82 -14.13
N VAL A 38 0.07 -1.44 -12.85
CA VAL A 38 -0.68 -1.99 -11.73
C VAL A 38 -1.11 -0.85 -10.81
N ASP A 39 -2.37 -0.88 -10.39
CA ASP A 39 -2.92 -0.04 -9.34
C ASP A 39 -3.35 -0.89 -8.15
N VAL A 40 -2.99 -0.43 -6.95
CA VAL A 40 -3.41 -1.02 -5.68
C VAL A 40 -4.01 0.09 -4.84
N SER A 41 -5.26 -0.09 -4.45
CA SER A 41 -6.00 0.90 -3.66
C SER A 41 -6.75 0.25 -2.51
N SER A 42 -6.91 0.98 -1.41
CA SER A 42 -7.84 0.60 -0.36
C SER A 42 -9.25 1.02 -0.77
N ILE A 43 -10.22 0.11 -0.68
CA ILE A 43 -11.64 0.44 -0.88
C ILE A 43 -12.16 1.21 0.35
N ASN A 44 -11.68 0.86 1.53
CA ASN A 44 -11.95 1.62 2.75
C ASN A 44 -10.89 2.75 2.87
N THR A 45 -11.27 3.98 2.53
CA THR A 45 -10.33 5.14 2.55
C THR A 45 -10.09 5.71 3.95
N SER A 46 -10.85 5.25 4.96
CA SER A 46 -10.65 5.54 6.38
C SER A 46 -10.29 4.27 7.14
N ALA A 47 -9.64 4.43 8.30
CA ALA A 47 -9.35 3.30 9.18
C ALA A 47 -10.65 2.56 9.53
N ALA A 48 -10.68 1.25 9.28
CA ALA A 48 -11.80 0.43 9.71
C ALA A 48 -11.82 0.39 11.24
N SER A 49 -12.88 0.93 11.84
CA SER A 49 -13.04 1.01 13.28
C SER A 49 -14.16 0.11 13.76
N GLY A 50 -14.07 -0.26 15.04
CA GLY A 50 -15.02 -1.10 15.74
C GLY A 50 -14.89 -0.88 17.24
N THR A 51 -15.65 -1.66 18.02
CA THR A 51 -15.59 -1.63 19.48
C THR A 51 -15.12 -2.98 20.02
N ILE A 52 -14.49 -2.95 21.19
CA ILE A 52 -14.17 -4.13 21.99
C ILE A 52 -15.04 -4.06 23.24
N ASN A 53 -15.81 -5.11 23.51
CA ASN A 53 -16.58 -5.22 24.73
C ASN A 53 -15.61 -5.31 25.94
N PRO A 54 -15.71 -4.40 26.93
CA PRO A 54 -14.73 -4.28 28.00
C PRO A 54 -14.80 -5.40 29.06
N GLU A 55 -15.82 -6.25 29.03
CA GLU A 55 -15.95 -7.38 29.95
C GLU A 55 -15.41 -8.67 29.33
N THR A 56 -15.61 -8.83 28.02
CA THR A 56 -15.40 -10.10 27.31
C THR A 56 -14.29 -10.06 26.27
N GLY A 57 -13.83 -8.86 25.89
CA GLY A 57 -12.88 -8.69 24.79
C GLY A 57 -13.47 -8.94 23.41
N ILE A 58 -14.79 -9.13 23.29
CA ILE A 58 -15.43 -9.40 22.00
C ILE A 58 -15.35 -8.17 21.10
N SER A 59 -14.80 -8.35 19.90
CA SER A 59 -14.68 -7.32 18.86
C SER A 59 -15.93 -7.24 17.98
N SER A 60 -16.28 -6.04 17.54
CA SER A 60 -17.32 -5.80 16.53
C SER A 60 -16.91 -6.14 15.09
N VAL A 61 -15.78 -6.85 14.89
CA VAL A 61 -15.35 -7.43 13.60
C VAL A 61 -15.07 -6.37 12.49
N PRO A 62 -14.21 -5.35 12.75
CA PRO A 62 -13.74 -4.47 11.68
C PRO A 62 -12.98 -5.24 10.60
N TYR A 63 -12.97 -4.70 9.38
CA TYR A 63 -12.32 -5.33 8.23
C TYR A 63 -11.67 -4.29 7.30
N ALA A 64 -10.58 -4.67 6.65
CA ALA A 64 -9.95 -3.88 5.59
C ALA A 64 -10.18 -4.56 4.24
N THR A 65 -10.49 -3.77 3.20
CA THR A 65 -10.65 -4.28 1.84
C THR A 65 -9.72 -3.54 0.89
N PHE A 66 -8.94 -4.32 0.14
CA PHE A 66 -8.03 -3.80 -0.89
C PHE A 66 -8.47 -4.27 -2.27
N GLN A 67 -8.30 -3.39 -3.26
CA GLN A 67 -8.49 -3.69 -4.67
C GLN A 67 -7.12 -3.79 -5.36
N ILE A 68 -6.99 -4.78 -6.23
CA ILE A 68 -5.90 -4.91 -7.19
C ILE A 68 -6.50 -4.74 -8.59
N GLN A 69 -5.90 -3.87 -9.40
CA GLN A 69 -6.23 -3.72 -10.81
C GLN A 69 -4.95 -3.71 -11.64
N THR A 70 -4.92 -4.50 -12.72
CA THR A 70 -3.74 -4.71 -13.58
C THR A 70 -4.13 -4.47 -15.03
N ASN A 71 -3.15 -4.17 -15.88
CA ASN A 71 -3.33 -4.07 -17.33
C ASN A 71 -3.10 -5.39 -18.10
N GLY A 72 -2.88 -6.53 -17.40
CA GLY A 72 -2.65 -7.85 -18.01
C GLY A 72 -1.25 -8.44 -17.82
N ASP A 73 -0.30 -7.72 -17.20
CA ASP A 73 1.05 -8.22 -16.86
C ASP A 73 1.14 -8.74 -15.40
N ASP A 74 0.08 -9.40 -14.92
CA ASP A 74 -0.05 -9.76 -13.52
C ASP A 74 0.96 -10.83 -13.06
N ASP A 75 1.50 -11.62 -13.98
CA ASP A 75 2.60 -12.55 -13.75
C ASP A 75 3.93 -11.85 -13.40
N LYS A 76 4.09 -10.56 -13.75
CA LYS A 76 5.30 -9.75 -13.49
C LYS A 76 5.33 -9.12 -12.11
N TYR A 77 4.28 -9.25 -11.32
CA TYR A 77 4.19 -8.64 -10.00
C TYR A 77 3.97 -9.68 -8.90
N ASP A 78 4.50 -9.40 -7.72
CA ASP A 78 4.15 -10.05 -6.46
C ASP A 78 3.33 -9.08 -5.61
N TYR A 79 2.09 -9.46 -5.31
CA TYR A 79 1.19 -8.70 -4.46
C TYR A 79 1.34 -9.16 -3.01
N ILE A 80 1.87 -8.29 -2.15
CA ILE A 80 2.26 -8.64 -0.79
C ILE A 80 1.44 -7.84 0.20
N LEU A 81 0.69 -8.53 1.05
CA LEU A 81 -0.06 -7.92 2.15
C LEU A 81 0.66 -8.18 3.48
N THR A 82 1.16 -7.10 4.06
CA THR A 82 1.83 -7.09 5.36
C THR A 82 0.93 -6.46 6.42
N ALA A 83 1.16 -6.81 7.68
CA ALA A 83 0.52 -6.15 8.82
C ALA A 83 1.56 -5.82 9.88
N LYS A 84 1.46 -4.63 10.49
CA LYS A 84 2.39 -4.16 11.52
C LYS A 84 1.66 -3.62 12.74
N VAL A 85 2.29 -3.80 13.90
CA VAL A 85 1.90 -3.24 15.20
C VAL A 85 3.09 -2.46 15.77
N ASN A 86 2.81 -1.32 16.39
CA ASN A 86 3.83 -0.48 16.99
C ASN A 86 4.19 -1.00 18.39
N SER A 87 5.47 -0.96 18.71
CA SER A 87 6.02 -1.28 20.03
C SER A 87 6.70 -0.08 20.65
N SER A 88 6.75 -0.04 21.98
CA SER A 88 7.42 1.04 22.72
C SER A 88 8.95 1.03 22.63
N ASP A 89 9.54 -0.12 22.28
CA ASP A 89 10.97 -0.41 22.43
C ASP A 89 11.67 -0.91 21.15
N SER A 90 10.92 -1.30 20.11
CA SER A 90 11.49 -1.87 18.88
C SER A 90 10.88 -1.30 17.59
N GLY A 91 10.10 -0.22 17.67
CA GLY A 91 9.40 0.35 16.52
C GLY A 91 8.29 -0.58 16.02
N ASN A 92 8.26 -0.90 14.72
CA ASN A 92 7.16 -1.66 14.12
C ASN A 92 7.50 -3.14 13.98
N LEU A 93 6.66 -4.00 14.54
CA LEU A 93 6.79 -5.46 14.48
C LEU A 93 5.67 -6.08 13.64
N ASN A 94 5.92 -7.29 13.12
CA ASN A 94 4.93 -8.05 12.38
C ASN A 94 3.67 -8.29 13.22
N ALA A 95 2.49 -8.01 12.68
CA ALA A 95 1.21 -8.19 13.36
C ALA A 95 0.46 -9.46 12.94
N TYR A 96 1.04 -10.30 12.09
CA TYR A 96 0.51 -11.64 11.86
C TYR A 96 1.15 -12.65 12.80
N SER A 97 0.35 -13.63 13.18
CA SER A 97 0.81 -14.84 13.86
C SER A 97 0.02 -16.03 13.38
N GLN A 98 0.56 -17.23 13.56
CA GLN A 98 -0.10 -18.47 13.18
C GLN A 98 0.05 -19.47 14.31
N ASN A 99 -1.07 -20.01 14.79
CA ASN A 99 -1.11 -21.11 15.75
C ASN A 99 -1.93 -22.24 15.13
N GLY A 100 -1.25 -23.33 14.78
CA GLY A 100 -1.82 -24.41 13.97
C GLY A 100 -2.36 -23.88 12.63
N SER A 101 -3.64 -24.16 12.36
CA SER A 101 -4.31 -23.73 11.12
C SER A 101 -4.93 -22.34 11.19
N ILE A 102 -4.94 -21.70 12.37
CA ILE A 102 -5.56 -20.38 12.56
C ILE A 102 -4.48 -19.31 12.45
N VAL A 103 -4.75 -18.33 11.58
CA VAL A 103 -3.94 -17.11 11.48
C VAL A 103 -4.60 -16.05 12.33
N TYR A 104 -3.81 -15.27 13.06
CA TYR A 104 -4.31 -14.16 13.87
C TYR A 104 -3.69 -12.84 13.43
N LEU A 105 -4.46 -11.77 13.60
CA LEU A 105 -4.00 -10.40 13.51
C LEU A 105 -3.91 -9.80 14.92
N LEU A 106 -2.74 -9.24 15.23
CA LEU A 106 -2.43 -8.60 16.49
C LEU A 106 -2.79 -7.13 16.42
N LEU A 107 -3.64 -6.65 17.32
CA LEU A 107 -3.95 -5.24 17.50
C LEU A 107 -3.22 -4.74 18.75
N GLY A 108 -2.40 -3.69 18.63
CA GLY A 108 -1.69 -3.08 19.76
C GLY A 108 -2.30 -1.74 20.14
N ASN A 109 -2.33 -1.41 21.44
CA ASN A 109 -2.77 -0.10 21.90
C ASN A 109 -1.87 0.99 21.32
N ILE A 110 -2.46 2.06 20.76
CA ILE A 110 -1.69 3.10 20.07
C ILE A 110 -1.15 4.20 20.98
N THR A 111 -1.67 4.31 22.21
CA THR A 111 -1.24 5.31 23.20
C THR A 111 -0.30 4.68 24.22
N ASN A 112 -0.70 3.56 24.80
CA ASN A 112 0.09 2.76 25.74
C ASN A 112 0.71 1.58 25.00
N LEU A 113 1.69 1.87 24.14
CA LEU A 113 2.28 0.89 23.21
C LEU A 113 2.72 -0.39 23.95
N PRO A 114 2.40 -1.59 23.44
CA PRO A 114 2.94 -2.85 23.96
C PRO A 114 4.46 -2.89 23.79
N THR A 115 5.13 -3.72 24.58
CA THR A 115 6.57 -4.00 24.37
C THR A 115 6.75 -5.07 23.28
N SER A 116 7.94 -5.13 22.71
CA SER A 116 8.36 -6.19 21.79
C SER A 116 8.17 -7.58 22.40
N SER A 117 8.46 -7.73 23.70
CA SER A 117 8.28 -8.98 24.44
C SER A 117 6.81 -9.37 24.56
N ALA A 118 5.91 -8.42 24.84
CA ALA A 118 4.46 -8.66 24.88
C ALA A 118 3.92 -9.12 23.51
N ILE A 119 4.36 -8.48 22.43
CA ILE A 119 4.01 -8.86 21.05
C ILE A 119 4.50 -10.28 20.74
N ASN A 120 5.70 -10.65 21.21
CA ASN A 120 6.25 -11.98 20.97
C ASN A 120 5.56 -13.07 21.83
N ASP A 121 5.16 -12.77 23.06
CA ASP A 121 4.41 -13.69 23.93
C ASP A 121 3.09 -14.12 23.26
N ILE A 122 2.35 -13.17 22.68
CA ILE A 122 1.10 -13.47 21.95
C ILE A 122 1.29 -14.41 20.75
N LYS A 123 2.46 -14.38 20.12
CA LYS A 123 2.78 -15.22 18.96
C LYS A 123 3.10 -16.66 19.35
N THR A 124 3.20 -16.96 20.64
CA THR A 124 3.40 -18.32 21.13
C THR A 124 2.10 -19.12 21.07
N ASN A 125 2.20 -20.45 21.18
CA ASN A 125 1.01 -21.30 21.19
C ASN A 125 0.22 -21.24 22.52
N SER A 126 0.80 -20.64 23.56
CA SER A 126 0.21 -20.55 24.90
C SER A 126 0.61 -19.21 25.55
N PRO A 127 0.06 -18.08 25.08
CA PRO A 127 0.38 -16.78 25.61
C PRO A 127 -0.04 -16.67 27.08
N THR A 128 0.72 -15.88 27.84
CA THR A 128 0.48 -15.68 29.27
C THR A 128 -0.12 -14.29 29.47
N PRO A 129 -1.33 -14.18 30.07
CA PRO A 129 -2.01 -12.88 30.18
C PRO A 129 -1.12 -11.80 30.78
N ALA A 130 -0.43 -12.08 31.88
CA ALA A 130 0.43 -11.10 32.55
C ALA A 130 1.59 -10.54 31.68
N ASN A 131 1.96 -11.23 30.59
CA ASN A 131 3.13 -10.89 29.78
C ASN A 131 2.79 -10.10 28.52
N ASN A 132 1.52 -10.09 28.09
CA ASN A 132 1.11 -9.59 26.79
C ASN A 132 0.22 -8.34 26.84
N LYS A 133 0.36 -7.57 27.91
CA LYS A 133 -0.36 -6.30 28.11
C LYS A 133 -0.35 -5.42 26.85
N ASN A 134 -1.53 -4.85 26.56
CA ASN A 134 -1.78 -3.86 25.52
C ASN A 134 -1.61 -4.37 24.07
N VAL A 135 -1.65 -5.68 23.87
CA VAL A 135 -1.75 -6.29 22.54
C VAL A 135 -2.75 -7.44 22.61
N ILE A 136 -3.62 -7.55 21.61
CA ILE A 136 -4.70 -8.55 21.58
C ILE A 136 -4.69 -9.23 20.22
N ALA A 137 -4.84 -10.54 20.17
CA ALA A 137 -4.88 -11.29 18.92
C ALA A 137 -6.31 -11.73 18.58
N TYR A 138 -6.73 -11.50 17.33
CA TYR A 138 -8.01 -11.99 16.82
C TYR A 138 -7.80 -12.89 15.61
N PRO A 139 -8.58 -13.99 15.47
CA PRO A 139 -8.46 -14.87 14.32
C PRO A 139 -8.79 -14.09 13.05
N LEU A 140 -8.08 -14.37 11.96
CA LEU A 140 -8.16 -13.60 10.73
C LEU A 140 -8.77 -14.44 9.62
N THR A 141 -9.73 -13.86 8.90
CA THR A 141 -10.34 -14.46 7.72
C THR A 141 -10.07 -13.59 6.49
N ASN A 142 -9.61 -14.23 5.41
CA ASN A 142 -9.48 -13.62 4.10
C ASN A 142 -10.68 -14.03 3.23
N THR A 143 -11.35 -13.05 2.65
CA THR A 143 -12.35 -13.27 1.58
C THR A 143 -11.80 -12.71 0.27
N LEU A 144 -11.78 -13.54 -0.78
CA LEU A 144 -11.27 -13.18 -2.08
C LEU A 144 -12.42 -13.06 -3.08
N THR A 145 -12.39 -12.01 -3.90
CA THR A 145 -13.28 -11.86 -5.06
C THR A 145 -12.44 -11.68 -6.30
N ASN A 146 -12.61 -12.58 -7.28
CA ASN A 146 -11.85 -12.56 -8.55
C ASN A 146 -10.32 -12.55 -8.36
N LEU A 147 -9.83 -13.15 -7.28
CA LEU A 147 -8.41 -13.44 -7.04
C LEU A 147 -8.28 -14.96 -6.87
N SER A 148 -7.20 -15.54 -7.37
CA SER A 148 -6.98 -16.99 -7.32
C SER A 148 -6.58 -17.49 -5.93
N SER A 149 -5.77 -16.73 -5.19
CA SER A 149 -5.31 -17.16 -3.86
C SER A 149 -4.73 -16.02 -3.03
N ALA A 150 -4.69 -16.23 -1.73
CA ALA A 150 -3.92 -15.45 -0.76
C ALA A 150 -3.25 -16.44 0.20
N THR A 151 -1.94 -16.60 0.07
CA THR A 151 -1.16 -17.63 0.79
C THR A 151 -0.32 -16.98 1.87
N LEU A 152 -0.47 -17.40 3.12
CA LEU A 152 0.40 -16.96 4.20
C LEU A 152 1.80 -17.56 4.00
N THR A 153 2.82 -16.72 4.01
CA THR A 153 4.22 -17.11 3.82
C THR A 153 5.07 -16.41 4.87
N ASN A 154 6.08 -17.08 5.41
CA ASN A 154 7.09 -16.42 6.24
C ASN A 154 8.23 -15.94 5.34
N ASN A 155 8.39 -14.62 5.21
CA ASN A 155 9.42 -14.01 4.38
C ASN A 155 10.10 -12.84 5.11
N ALA A 156 11.38 -13.01 5.44
CA ALA A 156 12.16 -12.02 6.18
C ALA A 156 12.29 -10.68 5.43
N SER A 157 12.30 -10.68 4.10
CA SER A 157 12.35 -9.45 3.29
C SER A 157 11.11 -8.56 3.48
N TYR A 158 9.99 -9.15 3.94
CA TYR A 158 8.76 -8.43 4.27
C TYR A 158 8.52 -8.33 5.79
N GLY A 159 9.54 -8.60 6.60
CA GLY A 159 9.47 -8.51 8.05
C GLY A 159 8.74 -9.68 8.72
N GLY A 160 8.71 -10.86 8.09
CA GLY A 160 8.15 -12.09 8.67
C GLY A 160 6.93 -12.61 7.91
N LEU A 161 5.89 -13.03 8.64
CA LEU A 161 4.65 -13.50 8.03
C LEU A 161 3.99 -12.41 7.17
N CYS A 162 3.60 -12.77 5.95
CA CYS A 162 2.89 -11.93 5.00
C CYS A 162 2.00 -12.77 4.11
N TYR A 163 0.97 -12.18 3.50
CA TYR A 163 0.18 -12.85 2.48
C TYR A 163 0.70 -12.53 1.08
N ILE A 164 0.98 -13.56 0.30
CA ILE A 164 1.24 -13.46 -1.14
C ILE A 164 -0.09 -13.68 -1.86
N ILE A 165 -0.54 -12.68 -2.61
CA ILE A 165 -1.82 -12.69 -3.32
C ILE A 165 -1.56 -12.93 -4.80
N LYS A 166 -2.39 -13.77 -5.42
CA LYS A 166 -2.34 -14.05 -6.85
C LYS A 166 -3.67 -13.71 -7.51
N THR A 167 -3.62 -12.88 -8.54
CA THR A 167 -4.73 -12.47 -9.41
C THR A 167 -5.28 -13.62 -10.25
N GLY A 168 -4.42 -14.52 -10.74
CA GLY A 168 -4.83 -15.65 -11.58
C GLY A 168 -4.99 -15.21 -13.03
N SER A 169 -6.18 -15.30 -13.60
CA SER A 169 -6.50 -14.77 -14.95
C SER A 169 -7.30 -13.47 -14.91
N SER A 170 -7.56 -12.93 -13.72
CA SER A 170 -8.37 -11.73 -13.55
C SER A 170 -7.50 -10.48 -13.52
N GLN A 171 -7.89 -9.47 -14.28
CA GLN A 171 -7.24 -8.16 -14.27
C GLN A 171 -7.73 -7.26 -13.12
N LYS A 172 -8.75 -7.71 -12.37
CA LYS A 172 -9.33 -6.96 -11.25
C LYS A 172 -9.85 -7.91 -10.17
N GLY A 173 -9.48 -7.65 -8.92
CA GLY A 173 -9.97 -8.44 -7.79
C GLY A 173 -9.82 -7.72 -6.46
N THR A 174 -10.42 -8.28 -5.42
CA THR A 174 -10.38 -7.72 -4.07
C THR A 174 -10.04 -8.78 -3.02
N ILE A 175 -9.30 -8.35 -2.01
CA ILE A 175 -9.05 -9.10 -0.78
C ILE A 175 -9.65 -8.31 0.38
N LYS A 176 -10.50 -8.99 1.15
CA LYS A 176 -11.04 -8.49 2.42
C LYS A 176 -10.41 -9.29 3.56
N GLN A 177 -9.79 -8.60 4.50
CA GLN A 177 -9.27 -9.15 5.75
C GLN A 177 -10.15 -8.72 6.91
N ALA A 178 -10.81 -9.68 7.55
CA ALA A 178 -11.69 -9.44 8.69
C ALA A 178 -11.17 -10.20 9.91
N ILE A 179 -11.16 -9.54 11.06
CA ILE A 179 -10.89 -10.22 12.34
C ILE A 179 -12.15 -10.92 12.83
N GLY A 180 -12.01 -12.02 13.55
CA GLY A 180 -13.13 -12.68 14.23
C GLY A 180 -13.52 -11.94 15.51
N ALA A 181 -14.69 -12.29 16.03
CA ALA A 181 -15.27 -11.61 17.19
C ALA A 181 -14.54 -11.95 18.49
N ALA A 182 -14.26 -13.23 18.73
CA ALA A 182 -13.59 -13.66 19.96
C ALA A 182 -12.05 -13.50 19.82
N PRO A 183 -11.37 -12.92 20.82
CA PRO A 183 -9.92 -12.90 20.84
C PRO A 183 -9.36 -14.30 21.05
N MET A 184 -8.09 -14.49 20.72
CA MET A 184 -7.34 -15.68 21.11
C MET A 184 -7.32 -15.77 22.63
N ASN A 185 -7.51 -16.98 23.17
CA ASN A 185 -7.44 -17.22 24.61
C ASN A 185 -6.15 -16.63 25.19
N ASN A 186 -6.26 -16.03 26.38
CA ASN A 186 -5.17 -15.42 27.14
C ASN A 186 -4.50 -14.18 26.51
N THR A 187 -5.11 -13.58 25.49
CA THR A 187 -4.58 -12.37 24.84
C THR A 187 -5.35 -11.09 25.17
N TYR A 188 -6.49 -11.20 25.85
CA TYR A 188 -7.25 -10.06 26.35
C TYR A 188 -7.45 -10.20 27.86
N SER A 189 -7.32 -9.09 28.59
CA SER A 189 -7.68 -9.02 30.00
C SER A 189 -8.06 -7.60 30.42
N ALA A 190 -9.27 -7.46 30.96
CA ALA A 190 -9.80 -6.19 31.49
C ALA A 190 -8.99 -5.60 32.66
N VAL A 191 -8.10 -6.39 33.28
CA VAL A 191 -7.28 -5.95 34.42
C VAL A 191 -5.96 -5.34 33.97
N ILE A 192 -5.37 -5.88 32.90
CA ILE A 192 -4.01 -5.49 32.46
C ILE A 192 -4.04 -4.55 31.26
N ASP A 193 -5.01 -4.73 30.35
CA ASP A 193 -5.11 -3.97 29.12
C ASP A 193 -5.68 -2.59 29.38
N THR A 194 -4.98 -1.57 28.92
CA THR A 194 -5.43 -0.19 29.08
C THR A 194 -6.54 0.10 28.07
N ALA A 195 -7.58 0.82 28.50
CA ALA A 195 -8.59 1.35 27.61
C ALA A 195 -7.97 2.26 26.52
N GLY A 196 -8.54 2.25 25.33
CA GLY A 196 -8.09 3.07 24.21
C GLY A 196 -8.24 2.36 22.86
N THR A 197 -7.61 2.95 21.84
CA THR A 197 -7.63 2.40 20.48
C THR A 197 -6.55 1.36 20.30
N TYR A 198 -6.94 0.18 19.79
CA TYR A 198 -6.04 -0.89 19.41
C TYR A 198 -5.99 -1.00 17.89
N GLN A 199 -4.79 -1.08 17.31
CA GLN A 199 -4.59 -0.97 15.87
C GLN A 199 -3.53 -1.95 15.36
N ALA A 200 -3.77 -2.42 14.13
CA ALA A 200 -2.73 -2.90 13.22
C ALA A 200 -2.80 -2.09 11.93
N VAL A 201 -1.64 -1.87 11.30
CA VAL A 201 -1.54 -1.21 10.00
C VAL A 201 -1.32 -2.27 8.94
N LEU A 202 -2.29 -2.44 8.05
CA LEU A 202 -2.22 -3.36 6.92
C LEU A 202 -1.74 -2.59 5.69
N THR A 203 -0.84 -3.18 4.92
CA THR A 203 -0.29 -2.58 3.70
C THR A 203 -0.20 -3.62 2.60
N LEU A 204 -0.95 -3.39 1.53
CA LEU A 204 -0.83 -4.13 0.28
C LEU A 204 0.14 -3.39 -0.64
N SER A 205 1.16 -4.09 -1.12
CA SER A 205 2.11 -3.60 -2.12
C SER A 205 2.11 -4.47 -3.36
N ALA A 206 2.40 -3.87 -4.52
CA ALA A 206 2.71 -4.58 -5.75
C ALA A 206 4.19 -4.39 -6.06
N ASN A 207 4.96 -5.49 -6.00
CA ASN A 207 6.39 -5.47 -6.25
C ASN A 207 6.66 -6.09 -7.61
N ARG A 208 7.35 -5.36 -8.50
CA ARG A 208 7.73 -5.91 -9.80
C ARG A 208 8.82 -6.96 -9.60
N LYS A 209 8.67 -8.12 -10.23
CA LYS A 209 9.69 -9.16 -10.28
C LYS A 209 10.88 -8.65 -11.11
N PRO A 210 12.12 -9.02 -10.73
CA PRO A 210 13.32 -8.66 -11.49
C PRO A 210 13.28 -9.19 -12.93
#